data_AF-A0A2Z5FYM8-F1
#
_entry.id   AF-A0A2Z5FYM8-F1
#
_cell.length_a   1.000
_cell.length_b   1.000
_cell.length_c   1.000
_cell.angle_alpha   90.00
_cell.angle_beta   90.00
_cell.angle_gamma   90.00
#
_symmetry.space_group_name_H-M   'P 1'
#
loop_
_entity.id
_entity.type
_entity.pdbx_description
1 polymer ?
#
loop_
_entity_poly.entity_id
_entity_poly.type
_entity_poly.pdbx_seq_one_letter_code
_entity_poly.pdbx_strand_id
1 'polypeptide(L)'
;MTDVAQTGLLPASQIAQQTAVIESSNGIFYGTFGDTHLTESDLLRTVQAVPSAIAKALKKHAYYFVPLTIADEEEVLIAPTYTVDLGDRAVCHRNVEFEAAEITFVSTRLMQDRFALAFEFFINASHHFVDAAGVPESFGNLVWSQAVAQVRGETSQDAWESRRRALDRNKSGDRINEKSSESRTDRVSGRKRDHASLREISAVPAEAAVDEKAKTSYFESAFSDAIAIYLLSLTIDFDYADLREREYPLIAPPALAERLRHIAELFPANAGYEFQILYRRRG
;
A
#
# COMPACT_ATOMS: atom_id res chain seq x y z
N MET A 1 36.34 16.37 -6.43
CA MET A 1 36.30 14.89 -6.43
C MET A 1 34.85 14.45 -6.56
N THR A 2 34.19 14.80 -7.66
CA THR A 2 32.73 14.64 -7.85
C THR A 2 32.38 13.80 -9.07
N ASP A 3 33.37 13.21 -9.73
CA ASP A 3 33.21 12.64 -11.09
C ASP A 3 33.31 11.11 -11.15
N VAL A 4 33.63 10.45 -10.03
CA VAL A 4 33.83 8.98 -9.98
C VAL A 4 32.55 8.21 -9.60
N ALA A 5 31.56 8.89 -9.01
CA ALA A 5 30.31 8.25 -8.56
C ALA A 5 29.20 8.20 -9.63
N GLN A 6 29.34 8.95 -10.74
CA GLN A 6 28.39 8.94 -11.86
C GLN A 6 28.77 7.94 -12.97
N THR A 7 29.97 7.34 -12.91
CA THR A 7 30.46 6.44 -13.94
C THR A 7 29.72 5.10 -13.89
N GLY A 8 28.58 5.01 -14.58
CA GLY A 8 27.83 3.76 -14.77
C GLY A 8 26.34 3.79 -14.41
N LEU A 9 25.80 4.91 -13.93
CA LEU A 9 24.34 5.07 -13.79
C LEU A 9 23.69 5.21 -15.17
N LEU A 10 22.56 4.55 -15.37
CA LEU A 10 21.83 4.56 -16.63
C LEU A 10 20.41 5.10 -16.42
N PRO A 11 19.90 5.98 -17.31
CA PRO A 11 18.51 6.42 -17.24
C PRO A 11 17.52 5.26 -17.29
N ALA A 12 16.44 5.34 -16.51
CA ALA A 12 15.37 4.35 -16.51
C ALA A 12 14.79 4.10 -17.92
N SER A 13 14.67 5.15 -18.74
CA SER A 13 14.21 5.04 -20.14
C SER A 13 15.15 4.21 -21.00
N GLN A 14 16.47 4.34 -20.80
CA GLN A 14 17.46 3.51 -21.49
C GLN A 14 17.33 2.05 -21.06
N ILE A 15 17.15 1.79 -19.75
CA ILE A 15 16.93 0.42 -19.25
C ILE A 15 15.63 -0.17 -19.79
N ALA A 16 14.55 0.61 -19.80
CA ALA A 16 13.26 0.21 -20.34
C ALA A 16 13.36 -0.23 -21.81
N GLN A 17 14.13 0.52 -22.61
CA GLN A 17 14.33 0.24 -24.03
C GLN A 17 15.17 -1.02 -24.31
N GLN A 18 16.20 -1.30 -23.49
CA GLN A 18 17.17 -2.37 -23.78
C GLN A 18 16.90 -3.69 -23.04
N THR A 19 16.09 -3.67 -21.98
CA THR A 19 15.82 -4.87 -21.17
C THR A 19 14.76 -5.72 -21.84
N ALA A 20 15.06 -7.00 -22.03
CA ALA A 20 14.07 -7.96 -22.50
C ALA A 20 12.99 -8.18 -21.43
N VAL A 21 11.74 -7.98 -21.82
CA VAL A 21 10.57 -8.24 -20.97
C VAL A 21 9.97 -9.59 -21.35
N ILE A 22 9.68 -10.40 -20.35
CA ILE A 22 9.09 -11.72 -20.49
C ILE A 22 7.70 -11.69 -19.86
N GLU A 23 6.72 -12.26 -20.55
CA GLU A 23 5.42 -12.58 -19.97
C GLU A 23 5.53 -13.94 -19.28
N SER A 24 5.28 -13.96 -17.97
CA SER A 24 5.20 -15.21 -17.19
C SER A 24 3.87 -15.94 -17.44
N SER A 25 3.80 -17.21 -17.05
CA SER A 25 2.62 -18.07 -17.33
C SER A 25 1.32 -17.60 -16.67
N ASN A 26 1.40 -16.81 -15.60
CA ASN A 26 0.24 -16.17 -14.96
C ASN A 26 -0.13 -14.81 -15.60
N GLY A 27 0.69 -14.28 -16.51
CA GLY A 27 0.44 -13.04 -17.25
C GLY A 27 1.14 -11.79 -16.71
N ILE A 28 2.07 -11.94 -15.74
CA ILE A 28 2.89 -10.80 -15.27
C ILE A 28 4.05 -10.56 -16.24
N PHE A 29 4.20 -9.32 -16.67
CA PHE A 29 5.37 -8.87 -17.43
C PHE A 29 6.50 -8.49 -16.47
N TYR A 30 7.68 -9.05 -16.68
CA TYR A 30 8.85 -8.72 -15.88
C TYR A 30 10.14 -8.79 -16.69
N GLY A 31 11.17 -8.09 -16.21
CA GLY A 31 12.50 -8.07 -16.80
C GLY A 31 13.58 -8.07 -15.72
N THR A 32 14.79 -8.48 -16.08
CA THR A 32 15.96 -8.39 -15.20
C THR A 32 17.07 -7.63 -15.93
N PHE A 33 17.79 -6.80 -15.19
CA PHE A 33 18.95 -6.08 -15.71
C PHE A 33 20.04 -6.02 -14.65
N GLY A 34 21.31 -6.12 -15.06
CA GLY A 34 22.46 -6.00 -14.16
C GLY A 34 22.65 -7.19 -13.19
N ASP A 35 23.49 -6.99 -12.19
CA ASP A 35 23.84 -8.00 -11.20
C ASP A 35 22.85 -8.06 -10.02
N THR A 36 21.70 -8.71 -10.25
CA THR A 36 20.58 -8.78 -9.29
C THR A 36 20.80 -9.77 -8.14
N HIS A 37 21.77 -10.69 -8.26
CA HIS A 37 21.92 -11.85 -7.36
C HIS A 37 20.67 -12.75 -7.24
N LEU A 38 19.72 -12.66 -8.17
CA LEU A 38 18.58 -13.55 -8.22
C LEU A 38 18.83 -14.70 -9.18
N THR A 39 18.49 -15.91 -8.75
CA THR A 39 18.37 -17.02 -9.70
C THR A 39 17.09 -16.84 -10.51
N GLU A 40 17.13 -17.22 -11.79
CA GLU A 40 15.94 -17.18 -12.66
C GLU A 40 14.77 -17.97 -12.05
N SER A 41 15.05 -19.12 -11.45
CA SER A 41 14.04 -19.97 -10.80
C SER A 41 13.41 -19.33 -9.57
N ASP A 42 14.20 -18.64 -8.73
CA ASP A 42 13.67 -17.97 -7.54
C ASP A 42 12.77 -16.81 -7.95
N LEU A 43 13.23 -16.01 -8.93
CA LEU A 43 12.46 -14.87 -9.44
C LEU A 43 11.16 -15.34 -10.12
N LEU A 44 11.24 -16.36 -10.97
CA LEU A 44 10.07 -16.92 -11.65
C LEU A 44 9.04 -17.43 -10.63
N ARG A 45 9.49 -18.09 -9.56
CA ARG A 45 8.62 -18.55 -8.47
C ARG A 45 7.95 -17.39 -7.74
N THR A 46 8.66 -16.29 -7.49
CA THR A 46 8.08 -15.10 -6.86
C THR A 46 7.04 -14.43 -7.76
N VAL A 47 7.37 -14.22 -9.04
CA VAL A 47 6.45 -13.59 -10.02
C VAL A 47 5.20 -14.45 -10.24
N GLN A 48 5.34 -15.77 -10.35
CA GLN A 48 4.22 -16.69 -10.56
C GLN A 48 3.32 -16.87 -9.33
N ALA A 49 3.70 -16.34 -8.16
CA ALA A 49 2.84 -16.35 -6.99
C ALA A 49 1.62 -15.43 -7.14
N VAL A 50 1.69 -14.40 -8.00
CA VAL A 50 0.54 -13.54 -8.30
C VAL A 50 -0.55 -14.35 -9.01
N PRO A 51 -1.76 -14.52 -8.47
CA PRO A 51 -2.84 -15.23 -9.13
C PRO A 51 -3.13 -14.67 -10.52
N SER A 52 -3.39 -15.55 -11.51
CA SER A 52 -3.70 -15.11 -12.88
C SER A 52 -4.92 -14.18 -12.96
N ALA A 53 -5.83 -14.24 -11.98
CA ALA A 53 -6.95 -13.31 -11.88
C ALA A 53 -6.50 -11.87 -11.57
N ILE A 54 -5.49 -11.70 -10.71
CA ILE A 54 -4.88 -10.41 -10.38
C ILE A 54 -4.02 -9.92 -11.56
N ALA A 55 -3.16 -10.79 -12.10
CA ALA A 55 -2.26 -10.46 -13.21
C ALA A 55 -3.00 -9.93 -14.45
N LYS A 56 -4.23 -10.40 -14.72
CA LYS A 56 -5.07 -9.91 -15.82
C LYS A 56 -5.38 -8.41 -15.77
N ALA A 57 -5.44 -7.81 -14.58
CA ALA A 57 -5.64 -6.37 -14.43
C ALA A 57 -4.33 -5.58 -14.61
N LEU A 58 -3.18 -6.24 -14.49
CA LEU A 58 -1.84 -5.65 -14.52
C LEU A 58 -1.20 -5.67 -15.92
N LYS A 59 -1.98 -5.83 -16.99
CA LYS A 59 -1.43 -5.98 -18.37
C LYS A 59 -0.63 -4.78 -18.90
N LYS A 60 -0.81 -3.61 -18.30
CA LYS A 60 -0.05 -2.39 -18.63
C LYS A 60 1.18 -2.21 -17.76
N HIS A 61 1.36 -3.07 -16.75
CA HIS A 61 2.45 -2.97 -15.79
C HIS A 61 3.54 -3.98 -16.09
N ALA A 62 4.79 -3.55 -16.02
CA ALA A 62 5.95 -4.41 -16.09
C ALA A 62 6.88 -4.17 -14.88
N TYR A 63 7.40 -5.25 -14.30
CA TYR A 63 8.25 -5.20 -13.11
C TYR A 63 9.70 -5.50 -13.46
N TYR A 64 10.57 -4.53 -13.27
CA TYR A 64 11.98 -4.59 -13.63
C TYR A 64 12.81 -4.82 -12.38
N PHE A 65 13.39 -5.99 -12.26
CA PHE A 65 14.28 -6.34 -11.16
C PHE A 65 15.69 -5.91 -11.51
N VAL A 66 16.17 -4.90 -10.78
CA VAL A 66 17.46 -4.25 -11.01
C VAL A 66 18.28 -4.23 -9.72
N PRO A 67 19.61 -4.02 -9.76
CA PRO A 67 20.44 -4.05 -8.55
C PRO A 67 20.03 -2.92 -7.62
N LEU A 68 20.10 -1.68 -8.11
CA LEU A 68 19.69 -0.49 -7.38
C LEU A 68 18.96 0.48 -8.31
N THR A 69 17.83 0.96 -7.83
CA THR A 69 17.09 2.10 -8.34
C THR A 69 17.46 3.31 -7.51
N ILE A 70 17.90 4.37 -8.16
CA ILE A 70 18.23 5.66 -7.55
C ILE A 70 17.15 6.65 -7.98
N ALA A 71 16.51 7.27 -7.00
CA ALA A 71 15.63 8.40 -7.25
C ALA A 71 16.43 9.68 -7.02
N ASP A 72 16.93 10.28 -8.11
CA ASP A 72 17.47 11.64 -8.10
C ASP A 72 16.33 12.60 -8.44
N GLU A 73 16.35 13.83 -7.91
CA GLU A 73 15.18 14.72 -7.77
C GLU A 73 14.24 14.77 -9.00
N GLU A 74 14.80 14.75 -10.21
CA GLU A 74 14.05 14.80 -11.47
C GLU A 74 14.21 13.53 -12.35
N GLU A 75 15.11 12.61 -12.01
CA GLU A 75 15.45 11.46 -12.87
C GLU A 75 15.52 10.15 -12.09
N VAL A 76 14.97 9.10 -12.69
CA VAL A 76 15.13 7.73 -12.19
C VAL A 76 16.32 7.11 -12.88
N LEU A 77 17.34 6.79 -12.09
CA LEU A 77 18.60 6.21 -12.55
C LEU A 77 18.73 4.78 -12.03
N ILE A 78 19.30 3.90 -12.84
CA ILE A 78 19.56 2.51 -12.49
C ILE A 78 21.06 2.28 -12.39
N ALA A 79 21.50 1.72 -11.27
CA ALA A 79 22.87 1.23 -11.13
C ALA A 79 22.94 -0.25 -11.56
N PRO A 80 23.80 -0.62 -12.54
CA PRO A 80 23.92 -2.00 -13.01
C PRO A 80 24.66 -2.92 -12.02
N THR A 81 25.25 -2.36 -10.96
CA THR A 81 25.95 -3.10 -9.90
C THR A 81 25.75 -2.40 -8.55
N TYR A 82 25.97 -3.14 -7.46
CA TYR A 82 25.92 -2.61 -6.11
C TYR A 82 27.27 -2.00 -5.69
N THR A 83 27.23 -0.81 -5.10
CA THR A 83 28.30 -0.25 -4.27
C THR A 83 27.68 0.31 -2.99
N VAL A 84 28.48 0.47 -1.93
CA VAL A 84 28.00 1.04 -0.66
C VAL A 84 27.43 2.45 -0.87
N ASP A 85 28.18 3.31 -1.57
CA ASP A 85 27.77 4.69 -1.84
C ASP A 85 26.47 4.78 -2.65
N LEU A 86 26.23 3.85 -3.59
CA LEU A 86 24.99 3.82 -4.36
C LEU A 86 23.84 3.19 -3.55
N GLY A 87 24.14 2.22 -2.68
CA GLY A 87 23.17 1.63 -1.76
C GLY A 87 22.56 2.68 -0.83
N ASP A 88 23.37 3.59 -0.30
CA ASP A 88 22.91 4.68 0.59
C ASP A 88 21.97 5.69 -0.11
N ARG A 89 22.03 5.75 -1.45
CA ARG A 89 21.21 6.62 -2.29
C ARG A 89 20.01 5.90 -2.92
N ALA A 90 19.96 4.58 -2.80
CA ALA A 90 18.96 3.77 -3.48
C ALA A 90 17.61 3.82 -2.77
N VAL A 91 16.57 3.63 -3.56
CA VAL A 91 15.20 3.43 -3.08
C VAL A 91 14.77 1.99 -3.36
N CYS A 92 13.82 1.48 -2.58
CA CYS A 92 13.32 0.12 -2.72
C CYS A 92 12.70 -0.12 -4.10
N HIS A 93 11.94 0.85 -4.59
CA HIS A 93 11.32 0.81 -5.91
C HIS A 93 11.10 2.22 -6.46
N ARG A 94 10.78 2.31 -7.76
CA ARG A 94 10.29 3.53 -8.39
C ARG A 94 9.43 3.20 -9.60
N ASN A 95 8.29 3.87 -9.71
CA ASN A 95 7.42 3.80 -10.88
C ASN A 95 7.85 4.83 -11.94
N VAL A 96 7.82 4.42 -13.21
CA VAL A 96 8.17 5.22 -14.38
C VAL A 96 7.19 4.87 -15.49
N GLU A 97 6.64 5.89 -16.16
CA GLU A 97 5.92 5.69 -17.41
C GLU A 97 6.91 5.59 -18.57
N PHE A 98 6.79 4.56 -19.39
CA PHE A 98 7.57 4.42 -20.61
C PHE A 98 6.66 3.96 -21.74
N GLU A 99 6.56 4.80 -22.78
CA GLU A 99 5.62 4.63 -23.88
C GLU A 99 4.16 4.49 -23.39
N ALA A 100 3.57 3.29 -23.53
CA ALA A 100 2.21 2.99 -23.10
C ALA A 100 2.15 2.06 -21.88
N ALA A 101 3.29 1.79 -21.24
CA ALA A 101 3.43 0.89 -20.11
C ALA A 101 3.87 1.65 -18.84
N GLU A 102 3.40 1.15 -17.70
CA GLU A 102 3.85 1.56 -16.37
C GLU A 102 4.92 0.57 -15.91
N ILE A 103 6.11 1.06 -15.59
CA ILE A 103 7.25 0.23 -15.19
C ILE A 103 7.56 0.49 -13.73
N THR A 104 7.64 -0.58 -12.95
CA THR A 104 8.16 -0.52 -11.58
C THR A 104 9.55 -1.12 -11.55
N PHE A 105 10.56 -0.30 -11.28
CA PHE A 105 11.89 -0.78 -10.98
C PHE A 105 11.96 -1.18 -9.51
N VAL A 106 12.44 -2.40 -9.22
CA VAL A 106 12.58 -2.96 -7.87
C VAL A 106 14.05 -3.24 -7.58
N SER A 107 14.59 -2.63 -6.53
CA SER A 107 15.99 -2.77 -6.09
C SER A 107 16.23 -4.09 -5.38
N THR A 108 16.80 -5.04 -6.11
CA THR A 108 17.13 -6.39 -5.61
C THR A 108 18.28 -6.42 -4.61
N ARG A 109 19.24 -5.48 -4.71
CA ARG A 109 20.45 -5.44 -3.88
C ARG A 109 20.37 -4.47 -2.70
N LEU A 110 19.26 -3.72 -2.59
CA LEU A 110 18.96 -2.92 -1.40
C LEU A 110 18.31 -3.76 -0.30
N MET A 111 17.52 -4.76 -0.70
CA MET A 111 16.83 -5.66 0.20
C MET A 111 17.80 -6.64 0.84
N GLN A 112 17.71 -6.79 2.16
CA GLN A 112 18.65 -7.63 2.91
C GLN A 112 18.32 -9.12 2.83
N ASP A 113 17.09 -9.48 2.47
CA ASP A 113 16.63 -10.86 2.39
C ASP A 113 15.52 -11.05 1.33
N ARG A 114 15.14 -12.32 1.15
CA ARG A 114 14.08 -12.73 0.22
C ARG A 114 12.69 -12.22 0.63
N PHE A 115 12.45 -12.06 1.93
CA PHE A 115 11.18 -11.59 2.45
C PHE A 115 10.94 -10.14 2.03
N ALA A 116 11.92 -9.25 2.28
CA ALA A 116 11.83 -7.84 1.94
C ALA A 116 11.66 -7.63 0.43
N LEU A 117 12.43 -8.36 -0.39
CA LEU A 117 12.29 -8.28 -1.85
C LEU A 117 10.93 -8.76 -2.36
N ALA A 118 10.47 -9.93 -1.87
CA ALA A 118 9.18 -10.46 -2.28
C ALA A 118 8.05 -9.53 -1.85
N PHE A 119 8.09 -9.05 -0.60
CA PHE A 119 7.09 -8.13 -0.09
C PHE A 119 7.07 -6.81 -0.86
N GLU A 120 8.23 -6.25 -1.22
CA GLU A 120 8.32 -5.04 -2.05
C GLU A 120 7.64 -5.23 -3.42
N PHE A 121 7.92 -6.34 -4.10
CA PHE A 121 7.23 -6.64 -5.36
C PHE A 121 5.71 -6.78 -5.14
N PHE A 122 5.29 -7.53 -4.12
CA PHE A 122 3.88 -7.82 -3.89
C PHE A 122 3.08 -6.61 -3.44
N ILE A 123 3.64 -5.70 -2.64
CA ILE A 123 2.94 -4.49 -2.23
C ILE A 123 2.70 -3.57 -3.43
N ASN A 124 3.70 -3.39 -4.29
CA ASN A 124 3.55 -2.64 -5.54
C ASN A 124 2.50 -3.28 -6.45
N ALA A 125 2.61 -4.60 -6.71
CA ALA A 125 1.64 -5.30 -7.54
C ALA A 125 0.21 -5.23 -6.99
N SER A 126 0.06 -5.22 -5.67
CA SER A 126 -1.23 -5.09 -5.00
C SER A 126 -1.80 -3.69 -5.12
N HIS A 127 -1.00 -2.63 -4.96
CA HIS A 127 -1.45 -1.25 -5.20
C HIS A 127 -1.89 -1.04 -6.65
N HIS A 128 -1.07 -1.42 -7.62
CA HIS A 128 -1.44 -1.32 -9.04
C HIS A 128 -2.71 -2.12 -9.37
N PHE A 129 -2.90 -3.27 -8.72
CA PHE A 129 -4.13 -4.05 -8.90
C PHE A 129 -5.34 -3.30 -8.35
N VAL A 130 -5.24 -2.72 -7.16
CA VAL A 130 -6.33 -1.95 -6.55
C VAL A 130 -6.63 -0.69 -7.34
N ASP A 131 -5.63 -0.01 -7.87
CA ASP A 131 -5.83 1.15 -8.75
C ASP A 131 -6.58 0.76 -10.03
N ALA A 132 -6.29 -0.43 -10.58
CA ALA A 132 -6.90 -0.92 -11.81
C ALA A 132 -8.30 -1.54 -11.61
N ALA A 133 -8.52 -2.26 -10.50
CA ALA A 133 -9.71 -3.09 -10.27
C ALA A 133 -10.64 -2.58 -9.16
N GLY A 134 -10.16 -1.67 -8.32
CA GLY A 134 -10.84 -1.20 -7.13
C GLY A 134 -10.92 -2.24 -6.00
N VAL A 135 -11.62 -1.86 -4.93
CA VAL A 135 -11.85 -2.72 -3.77
C VAL A 135 -13.21 -3.42 -3.90
N PRO A 136 -13.29 -4.75 -3.82
CA PRO A 136 -14.56 -5.48 -3.76
C PRO A 136 -15.40 -5.05 -2.56
N GLU A 137 -16.69 -4.82 -2.76
CA GLU A 137 -17.62 -4.40 -1.70
C GLU A 137 -17.60 -5.38 -0.51
N SER A 138 -17.49 -6.69 -0.77
CA SER A 138 -17.40 -7.71 0.26
C SER A 138 -16.19 -7.53 1.18
N PHE A 139 -15.03 -7.16 0.62
CA PHE A 139 -13.83 -6.87 1.40
C PHE A 139 -13.97 -5.54 2.14
N GLY A 140 -14.49 -4.49 1.50
CA GLY A 140 -14.78 -3.21 2.14
C GLY A 140 -15.69 -3.35 3.36
N ASN A 141 -16.77 -4.14 3.24
CA ASN A 141 -17.68 -4.45 4.34
C ASN A 141 -16.98 -5.20 5.47
N LEU A 142 -16.13 -6.19 5.14
CA LEU A 142 -15.34 -6.93 6.11
C LEU A 142 -14.43 -5.98 6.92
N VAL A 143 -13.58 -5.19 6.26
CA VAL A 143 -12.62 -4.33 6.97
C VAL A 143 -13.30 -3.16 7.69
N TRP A 144 -14.45 -2.69 7.19
CA TRP A 144 -15.26 -1.70 7.88
C TRP A 144 -15.89 -2.26 9.16
N SER A 145 -16.41 -3.49 9.11
CA SER A 145 -16.97 -4.15 10.30
C SER A 145 -15.91 -4.30 11.40
N GLN A 146 -14.69 -4.70 11.04
CA GLN A 146 -13.55 -4.77 11.94
C GLN A 146 -13.17 -3.39 12.49
N ALA A 147 -13.21 -2.35 11.66
CA ALA A 147 -12.91 -0.98 12.07
C ALA A 147 -13.92 -0.45 13.11
N VAL A 148 -15.22 -0.61 12.84
CA VAL A 148 -16.32 -0.21 13.73
C VAL A 148 -16.32 -1.02 15.02
N ALA A 149 -15.99 -2.32 14.96
CA ALA A 149 -15.81 -3.18 16.12
C ALA A 149 -14.54 -2.87 16.93
N GLN A 150 -13.75 -1.85 16.54
CA GLN A 150 -12.53 -1.44 17.21
C GLN A 150 -11.50 -2.57 17.34
N VAL A 151 -11.42 -3.45 16.33
CA VAL A 151 -10.33 -4.43 16.22
C VAL A 151 -9.00 -3.68 16.27
N ARG A 152 -8.09 -4.08 17.17
CA ARG A 152 -6.82 -3.39 17.35
C ARG A 152 -5.94 -3.59 16.13
N GLY A 153 -5.34 -2.49 15.67
CA GLY A 153 -4.24 -2.48 14.72
C GLY A 153 -4.65 -2.51 13.26
N GLU A 154 -3.66 -2.29 12.39
CA GLU A 154 -3.76 -2.42 10.92
C GLU A 154 -2.48 -3.07 10.36
N THR A 155 -2.44 -3.26 9.04
CA THR A 155 -1.34 -3.90 8.29
C THR A 155 -0.31 -2.93 7.73
N SER A 156 -0.65 -1.64 7.65
CA SER A 156 0.22 -0.55 7.20
C SER A 156 -0.09 0.74 7.97
N GLN A 157 0.86 1.68 7.96
CA GLN A 157 0.66 3.04 8.47
C GLN A 157 -0.49 3.74 7.72
N ASP A 158 -0.58 3.58 6.40
CA ASP A 158 -1.60 4.23 5.58
C ASP A 158 -3.01 3.74 5.92
N ALA A 159 -3.18 2.43 6.09
CA ALA A 159 -4.44 1.84 6.55
C ALA A 159 -4.77 2.33 7.96
N TRP A 160 -3.79 2.37 8.87
CA TRP A 160 -3.96 2.85 10.25
C TRP A 160 -4.43 4.31 10.30
N GLU A 161 -3.76 5.20 9.58
CA GLU A 161 -4.10 6.62 9.56
C GLU A 161 -5.43 6.89 8.87
N SER A 162 -5.68 6.24 7.74
CA SER A 162 -6.92 6.42 6.99
C SER A 162 -8.12 5.91 7.78
N ARG A 163 -7.99 4.76 8.47
CA ARG A 163 -9.00 4.27 9.42
C ARG A 163 -9.24 5.27 10.55
N ARG A 164 -8.17 5.77 11.17
CA ARG A 164 -8.28 6.76 12.25
C ARG A 164 -9.01 8.01 11.77
N ARG A 165 -8.65 8.54 10.60
CA ARG A 165 -9.31 9.71 9.98
C ARG A 165 -10.78 9.44 9.68
N ALA A 166 -11.11 8.27 9.14
CA ALA A 166 -12.49 7.87 8.82
C ALA A 166 -13.41 7.83 10.04
N LEU A 167 -12.86 7.45 11.20
CA LEU A 167 -13.58 7.32 12.47
C LEU A 167 -13.48 8.56 13.36
N ASP A 168 -12.65 9.55 13.00
CA ASP A 168 -12.41 10.74 13.84
C ASP A 168 -13.64 11.65 13.82
N ARG A 169 -14.29 11.74 14.98
CA ARG A 169 -15.58 12.43 15.18
C ARG A 169 -15.44 13.95 15.19
N ASN A 170 -14.22 14.48 15.29
CA ASN A 170 -13.99 15.89 15.62
C ASN A 170 -13.88 16.84 14.42
N LYS A 171 -13.86 16.36 13.17
CA LYS A 171 -13.72 17.25 11.98
C LYS A 171 -15.03 17.76 11.38
N SER A 172 -16.17 17.15 11.72
CA SER A 172 -17.46 17.51 11.13
C SER A 172 -18.10 18.77 11.73
N GLY A 173 -17.54 19.32 12.82
CA GLY A 173 -18.09 20.49 13.53
C GLY A 173 -17.47 21.85 13.16
N ASP A 174 -16.23 21.90 12.65
CA ASP A 174 -15.49 23.18 12.54
C ASP A 174 -15.73 23.94 11.23
N ARG A 175 -16.28 23.30 10.18
CA ARG A 175 -16.49 23.98 8.88
C ARG A 175 -17.75 24.84 8.80
N ILE A 176 -18.63 24.79 9.80
CA ILE A 176 -19.89 25.56 9.78
C ILE A 176 -19.72 26.97 10.36
N ASN A 177 -18.63 27.25 11.09
CA ASN A 177 -18.50 28.51 11.83
C ASN A 177 -17.59 29.59 11.21
N GLU A 178 -16.98 29.37 10.04
CA GLU A 178 -16.06 30.35 9.41
C GLU A 178 -16.69 31.27 8.35
N LYS A 179 -18.02 31.23 8.13
CA LYS A 179 -18.71 32.11 7.16
C LYS A 179 -19.67 33.13 7.79
N SER A 180 -19.44 33.57 9.02
CA SER A 180 -20.30 34.57 9.67
C SER A 180 -19.55 35.68 10.42
N SER A 181 -18.35 36.04 9.98
CA SER A 181 -17.65 37.24 10.46
C SER A 181 -17.34 38.22 9.33
N GLU A 182 -18.35 38.62 8.57
CA GLU A 182 -18.33 39.90 7.87
C GLU A 182 -19.62 40.66 8.19
N SER A 183 -19.45 41.94 8.48
CA SER A 183 -20.50 42.93 8.79
C SER A 183 -21.01 42.93 10.23
N ARG A 184 -20.45 43.84 11.05
CA ARG A 184 -21.29 44.84 11.71
C ARG A 184 -20.51 46.05 12.20
N THR A 185 -20.92 47.18 11.63
CA THR A 185 -20.69 48.55 12.04
C THR A 185 -21.33 48.85 13.40
N ASP A 186 -20.60 49.59 14.23
CA ASP A 186 -21.10 50.17 15.48
C ASP A 186 -22.17 51.24 15.22
N ARG A 187 -23.31 51.13 15.91
CA ARG A 187 -24.08 52.26 16.48
C ARG A 187 -25.23 51.81 17.40
N VAL A 188 -25.03 52.10 18.69
CA VAL A 188 -25.96 52.77 19.64
C VAL A 188 -27.27 52.09 20.12
N SER A 189 -27.26 51.82 21.43
CA SER A 189 -28.31 51.92 22.46
C SER A 189 -29.44 50.89 22.61
N GLY A 190 -29.55 50.35 23.83
CA GLY A 190 -30.77 50.47 24.63
C GLY A 190 -31.63 49.22 24.90
N ARG A 191 -31.77 48.91 26.20
CA ARG A 191 -32.89 48.22 26.91
C ARG A 191 -33.00 46.67 26.94
N LYS A 192 -32.65 46.15 28.14
CA LYS A 192 -33.43 45.35 29.11
C LYS A 192 -34.47 44.29 28.65
N ARG A 193 -34.21 43.08 29.20
CA ARG A 193 -35.07 42.10 29.92
C ARG A 193 -35.64 40.87 29.18
N ASP A 194 -35.17 39.73 29.69
CA ASP A 194 -35.85 38.53 30.18
C ASP A 194 -36.89 37.82 29.30
N HIS A 195 -36.57 36.60 28.86
CA HIS A 195 -37.48 35.45 29.04
C HIS A 195 -36.72 34.11 28.92
N ALA A 196 -36.85 33.31 29.97
CA ALA A 196 -36.42 31.92 30.01
C ALA A 196 -37.16 31.12 28.93
N SER A 197 -36.40 30.42 28.10
CA SER A 197 -36.90 29.33 27.26
C SER A 197 -36.04 28.11 27.56
N LEU A 198 -36.66 27.14 28.22
CA LEU A 198 -36.16 25.78 28.38
C LEU A 198 -35.92 25.22 26.98
N ARG A 199 -34.65 25.17 26.55
CA ARG A 199 -34.25 24.34 25.41
C ARG A 199 -34.27 22.89 25.87
N GLU A 200 -35.27 22.18 25.38
CA GLU A 200 -35.36 20.74 25.37
C GLU A 200 -34.05 20.18 24.77
N ILE A 201 -33.20 19.60 25.63
CA ILE A 201 -32.01 18.88 25.19
C ILE A 201 -32.52 17.53 24.68
N SER A 202 -32.96 17.49 23.43
CA SER A 202 -33.11 16.23 22.70
C SER A 202 -31.70 15.71 22.40
N ALA A 203 -31.11 15.02 23.38
CA ALA A 203 -29.84 14.32 23.23
C ALA A 203 -30.09 12.98 22.53
N VAL A 204 -30.34 13.05 21.23
CA VAL A 204 -29.98 11.94 20.34
C VAL A 204 -28.55 12.26 19.89
N PRO A 205 -27.52 11.47 20.25
CA PRO A 205 -26.18 11.71 19.74
C PRO A 205 -26.25 11.64 18.22
N ALA A 206 -25.80 12.69 17.53
CA ALA A 206 -25.60 12.62 16.10
C ALA A 206 -24.68 11.43 15.82
N GLU A 207 -25.16 10.49 15.02
CA GLU A 207 -24.34 9.44 14.42
C GLU A 207 -23.15 10.16 13.79
N ALA A 208 -21.95 9.97 14.36
CA ALA A 208 -20.81 10.78 13.97
C ALA A 208 -20.56 10.58 12.47
N ALA A 209 -20.63 11.66 11.70
CA ALA A 209 -20.50 11.58 10.25
C ALA A 209 -19.12 11.02 9.90
N VAL A 210 -19.12 9.88 9.21
CA VAL A 210 -17.92 9.18 8.71
C VAL A 210 -17.28 10.03 7.61
N ASP A 211 -15.95 10.19 7.65
CA ASP A 211 -15.22 10.78 6.53
C ASP A 211 -15.11 9.73 5.41
N GLU A 212 -16.02 9.82 4.44
CA GLU A 212 -16.10 8.85 3.33
C GLU A 212 -14.84 8.85 2.45
N LYS A 213 -14.12 9.97 2.34
CA LYS A 213 -12.85 9.97 1.58
C LYS A 213 -11.79 9.16 2.32
N ALA A 214 -11.64 9.40 3.62
CA ALA A 214 -10.70 8.64 4.44
C ALA A 214 -11.08 7.16 4.54
N LYS A 215 -12.37 6.84 4.50
CA LYS A 215 -12.88 5.46 4.46
C LYS A 215 -12.52 4.75 3.15
N THR A 216 -12.67 5.43 2.01
CA THR A 216 -12.22 4.88 0.73
C THR A 216 -10.72 4.60 0.74
N SER A 217 -9.89 5.56 1.18
CA SER A 217 -8.44 5.34 1.29
C SER A 217 -8.09 4.22 2.26
N TYR A 218 -8.84 4.07 3.36
CA TYR A 218 -8.67 2.94 4.26
C TYR A 218 -8.95 1.60 3.56
N PHE A 219 -10.02 1.52 2.77
CA PHE A 219 -10.35 0.30 2.03
C PHE A 219 -9.27 -0.05 1.01
N GLU A 220 -8.77 0.94 0.27
CA GLU A 220 -7.71 0.76 -0.73
C GLU A 220 -6.43 0.24 -0.05
N SER A 221 -5.91 0.95 0.96
CA SER A 221 -4.70 0.54 1.67
C SER A 221 -4.85 -0.85 2.32
N ALA A 222 -5.95 -1.09 3.05
CA ALA A 222 -6.15 -2.37 3.72
C ALA A 222 -6.29 -3.55 2.75
N PHE A 223 -6.82 -3.32 1.55
CA PHE A 223 -6.97 -4.34 0.53
C PHE A 223 -5.65 -4.62 -0.18
N SER A 224 -4.90 -3.58 -0.55
CA SER A 224 -3.55 -3.74 -1.11
C SER A 224 -2.64 -4.50 -0.15
N ASP A 225 -2.64 -4.15 1.14
CA ASP A 225 -1.84 -4.85 2.16
C ASP A 225 -2.26 -6.32 2.29
N ALA A 226 -3.56 -6.60 2.33
CA ALA A 226 -4.06 -7.97 2.51
C ALA A 226 -3.70 -8.86 1.31
N ILE A 227 -3.75 -8.32 0.08
CA ILE A 227 -3.25 -9.02 -1.10
C ILE A 227 -1.75 -9.24 -0.97
N ALA A 228 -0.96 -8.22 -0.64
CA ALA A 228 0.49 -8.33 -0.56
C ALA A 228 0.94 -9.40 0.45
N ILE A 229 0.33 -9.43 1.63
CA ILE A 229 0.59 -10.43 2.68
C ILE A 229 0.14 -11.84 2.23
N TYR A 230 -1.01 -11.94 1.54
CA TYR A 230 -1.44 -13.20 0.95
C TYR A 230 -0.43 -13.71 -0.08
N LEU A 231 0.02 -12.87 -1.02
CA LEU A 231 1.02 -13.24 -2.03
C LEU A 231 2.35 -13.63 -1.40
N LEU A 232 2.78 -12.90 -0.37
CA LEU A 232 3.97 -13.24 0.40
C LEU A 232 3.87 -14.64 0.98
N SER A 233 2.72 -14.99 1.56
CA SER A 233 2.48 -16.31 2.17
C SER A 233 2.46 -17.46 1.16
N LEU A 234 2.26 -17.18 -0.14
CA LEU A 234 2.39 -18.18 -1.20
C LEU A 234 3.87 -18.46 -1.56
N THR A 235 4.79 -17.59 -1.17
CA THR A 235 6.21 -17.68 -1.52
C THR A 235 7.12 -18.08 -0.38
N ILE A 236 6.85 -17.57 0.81
CA ILE A 236 7.74 -17.67 1.97
C ILE A 236 6.88 -17.90 3.21
N ASP A 237 7.30 -18.84 4.05
CA ASP A 237 6.75 -19.01 5.39
C ASP A 237 7.27 -17.89 6.29
N PHE A 238 6.38 -17.18 6.98
CA PHE A 238 6.74 -16.14 7.94
C PHE A 238 5.86 -16.21 9.18
N ASP A 239 6.39 -15.75 10.31
CA ASP A 239 5.62 -15.61 11.54
C ASP A 239 4.83 -14.30 11.52
N TYR A 240 3.65 -14.29 12.12
CA TYR A 240 2.85 -13.07 12.29
C TYR A 240 3.64 -11.90 12.90
N ALA A 241 4.64 -12.19 13.74
CA ALA A 241 5.48 -11.18 14.36
C ALA A 241 6.40 -10.46 13.36
N ASP A 242 6.69 -11.06 12.21
CA ASP A 242 7.56 -10.50 11.17
C ASP A 242 6.88 -9.36 10.41
N LEU A 243 5.54 -9.30 10.44
CA LEU A 243 4.75 -8.20 9.86
C LEU A 243 4.70 -6.94 10.73
N ARG A 244 5.36 -6.94 11.90
CA ARG A 244 5.17 -5.89 12.90
C ARG A 244 6.04 -4.67 12.62
N GLU A 245 5.39 -3.51 12.48
CA GLU A 245 6.03 -2.19 12.50
C GLU A 245 6.08 -1.58 13.92
N ARG A 246 6.87 -0.51 14.09
CA ARG A 246 7.12 0.12 15.41
C ARG A 246 6.10 1.21 15.73
N GLU A 247 5.57 1.86 14.70
CA GLU A 247 4.86 3.13 14.75
C GLU A 247 3.38 2.93 15.11
N TYR A 248 2.79 1.80 14.74
CA TYR A 248 1.39 1.46 14.97
C TYR A 248 1.24 -0.01 15.40
N PRO A 249 0.15 -0.39 16.09
CA PRO A 249 -0.09 -1.79 16.43
C PRO A 249 -0.49 -2.59 15.19
N LEU A 250 0.12 -3.75 14.99
CA LEU A 250 -0.29 -4.72 13.98
C LEU A 250 -1.70 -5.25 14.25
N ILE A 251 -2.49 -5.45 13.19
CA ILE A 251 -3.86 -5.99 13.25
C ILE A 251 -3.93 -7.33 13.97
N ALA A 252 -4.90 -7.49 14.89
CA ALA A 252 -5.07 -8.73 15.64
C ALA A 252 -5.08 -10.00 14.73
N PRO A 253 -4.34 -11.08 15.09
CA PRO A 253 -4.17 -12.24 14.21
C PRO A 253 -5.46 -12.87 13.67
N PRO A 254 -6.56 -13.01 14.46
CA PRO A 254 -7.81 -13.56 13.94
C PRO A 254 -8.42 -12.69 12.82
N ALA A 255 -8.33 -11.37 12.94
CA ALA A 255 -8.88 -10.43 11.97
C ALA A 255 -8.04 -10.38 10.69
N LEU A 256 -6.70 -10.45 10.81
CA LEU A 256 -5.82 -10.63 9.66
C LEU A 256 -6.14 -11.94 8.94
N ALA A 257 -6.26 -13.05 9.68
CA ALA A 257 -6.56 -14.35 9.10
C ALA A 257 -7.91 -14.35 8.34
N GLU A 258 -8.91 -13.62 8.84
CA GLU A 258 -10.18 -13.43 8.13
C GLU A 258 -9.99 -12.67 6.81
N ARG A 259 -9.24 -11.56 6.82
CA ARG A 259 -8.90 -10.81 5.59
C ARG A 259 -8.19 -11.72 4.58
N LEU A 260 -7.17 -12.47 4.99
CA LEU A 260 -6.38 -13.31 4.09
C LEU A 260 -7.20 -14.48 3.51
N ARG A 261 -8.08 -15.11 4.30
CA ARG A 261 -9.00 -16.14 3.77
C ARG A 261 -9.94 -15.54 2.72
N HIS A 262 -10.46 -14.34 2.98
CA HIS A 262 -11.30 -13.63 2.02
C HIS A 262 -10.55 -13.33 0.71
N ILE A 263 -9.29 -12.91 0.78
CA ILE A 263 -8.44 -12.75 -0.41
C ILE A 263 -8.26 -14.08 -1.16
N ALA A 264 -7.97 -15.17 -0.44
CA ALA A 264 -7.77 -16.49 -1.04
C ALA A 264 -9.04 -17.02 -1.73
N GLU A 265 -10.22 -16.71 -1.21
CA GLU A 265 -11.51 -17.04 -1.85
C GLU A 265 -11.74 -16.23 -3.13
N LEU A 266 -11.43 -14.93 -3.11
CA LEU A 266 -11.58 -14.04 -4.27
C LEU A 266 -10.55 -14.33 -5.37
N PHE A 267 -9.31 -14.63 -4.98
CA PHE A 267 -8.17 -14.83 -5.86
C PHE A 267 -7.41 -16.12 -5.49
N PRO A 268 -7.95 -17.29 -5.87
CA PRO A 268 -7.32 -18.56 -5.57
C PRO A 268 -5.88 -18.62 -6.10
N ALA A 269 -5.00 -19.24 -5.32
CA ALA A 269 -3.60 -19.42 -5.69
C ALA A 269 -3.45 -20.19 -7.02
N ASN A 270 -2.38 -19.88 -7.76
CA ASN A 270 -2.06 -20.62 -8.99
C ASN A 270 -1.68 -22.07 -8.67
N ALA A 271 -1.78 -22.95 -9.67
CA ALA A 271 -1.35 -24.34 -9.51
C ALA A 271 0.12 -24.42 -9.05
N GLY A 272 0.38 -25.24 -8.03
CA GLY A 272 1.71 -25.37 -7.42
C GLY A 272 1.99 -24.41 -6.26
N TYR A 273 1.04 -23.52 -5.94
CA TYR A 273 1.06 -22.64 -4.77
C TYR A 273 -0.06 -23.03 -3.82
N GLU A 274 0.20 -22.92 -2.52
CA GLU A 274 -0.78 -23.27 -1.49
C GLU A 274 -0.79 -22.19 -0.42
N PHE A 275 -1.99 -21.84 0.04
CA PHE A 275 -2.19 -20.90 1.13
C PHE A 275 -2.59 -21.63 2.40
N GLN A 276 -1.88 -21.38 3.50
CA GLN A 276 -2.21 -21.93 4.81
C GLN A 276 -2.01 -20.90 5.91
N ILE A 277 -2.83 -20.99 6.96
CA ILE A 277 -2.67 -20.24 8.20
C ILE A 277 -2.58 -21.23 9.36
N LEU A 278 -1.44 -21.24 10.04
CA LEU A 278 -1.18 -22.14 11.17
C LEU A 278 -1.19 -21.36 12.49
N TYR A 279 -1.93 -21.86 13.48
CA TYR A 279 -1.96 -21.28 14.82
C TYR A 279 -1.07 -22.09 15.77
N ARG A 280 0.04 -21.51 16.21
CA ARG A 280 0.88 -22.12 17.24
C ARG A 280 0.38 -21.76 18.63
N ARG A 281 -0.04 -22.75 19.42
CA ARG A 281 -0.24 -22.55 20.86
C ARG A 281 1.14 -22.37 21.51
N ARG A 282 1.33 -21.31 22.30
CA ARG A 282 2.49 -21.23 23.20
C ARG A 282 2.29 -22.32 24.26
N GLY A 283 3.17 -23.31 24.26
CA GLY A 283 3.33 -24.26 25.36
C GLY A 283 3.97 -23.60 26.58
#